data_AF-A0A1V5D5X2-F1
#
_entry.id   AF-A0A1V5D5X2-F1
#
_cell.length_a   1.000
_cell.length_b   1.000
_cell.length_c   1.000
_cell.angle_alpha   90.00
_cell.angle_beta   90.00
_cell.angle_gamma   90.00
#
_symmetry.space_group_name_H-M   'P 1'
#
loop_
_entity.id
_entity.type
_entity.pdbx_description
1 polymer ?
#
loop_
_entity_poly.entity_id
_entity_poly.type
_entity_poly.pdbx_seq_one_letter_code
_entity_poly.pdbx_strand_id
1 'polypeptide(L)'
;MILDRIIRFLDGEKGRANQGDNAKEAPLDVPSLADTPPRLRSQPLQRTEPPMPERPETLSIEAERFLADMVTPYQAGFHSFGILGVTYELVRILDEYGSCPSVVRTLKRHDEDRSLDGKTLSLVPLAEHSYRVARMMVGLYRERRRGPDTEMIIPTMVVTGLAHDLGKIPEFRERHVERYAMADHPIIGATIIEEIFASCQAKMLYGLREAILNHHRGDEQENLLLEYLRKADARAREEEVKIHAERTWQSWEQWFIPEEFLGLLVPEVNVMRGRNCQIFTFKSVVYAAPDFLYNKAVAYARIKRVTDPVFTSSQDKSLALKRIAGTLRQHGTLSGEFPSDYYGMLYQITTKKFFFKLFLTPFKIEAFDVFPSIFEDRKIGWLKIIVNVSPCAPKK
;
A
#
# COMPACT_ATOMS: atom_id res chain seq x y z
N MET A 1 -12.12 12.07 -13.57
CA MET A 1 -13.34 12.79 -14.00
C MET A 1 -14.63 12.43 -13.22
N ILE A 2 -14.54 11.85 -12.01
CA ILE A 2 -15.69 11.56 -11.12
C ILE A 2 -15.61 12.36 -9.80
N LEU A 3 -14.42 12.83 -9.41
CA LEU A 3 -14.22 13.70 -8.24
C LEU A 3 -14.82 15.12 -8.41
N ASP A 4 -14.85 15.67 -9.63
CA ASP A 4 -15.39 17.01 -9.88
C ASP A 4 -16.91 17.12 -9.66
N ARG A 5 -17.63 15.98 -9.68
CA ARG A 5 -19.08 15.95 -9.40
C ARG A 5 -19.40 15.97 -7.90
N ILE A 6 -18.46 15.58 -7.04
CA ILE A 6 -18.67 15.51 -5.59
C ILE A 6 -18.38 16.88 -4.94
N ILE A 7 -17.46 17.66 -5.50
CA ILE A 7 -17.14 19.01 -5.01
C ILE A 7 -18.31 19.98 -5.22
N ARG A 8 -19.07 19.86 -6.32
CA ARG A 8 -20.22 20.74 -6.60
C ARG A 8 -21.47 20.48 -5.74
N PHE A 9 -21.48 19.41 -4.94
CA PHE A 9 -22.60 19.08 -4.06
C PHE A 9 -22.43 19.64 -2.63
N LEU A 10 -21.22 20.10 -2.27
CA LEU A 10 -20.93 20.62 -0.93
C LEU A 10 -21.09 22.15 -0.82
N ASP A 11 -21.19 22.87 -1.94
CA ASP A 11 -21.51 24.29 -2.00
C ASP A 11 -22.97 24.48 -2.42
N GLY A 12 -23.86 24.59 -1.44
CA GLY A 12 -25.30 24.78 -1.64
C GLY A 12 -25.63 26.00 -2.52
N GLU A 13 -26.51 25.78 -3.50
CA GLU A 13 -26.96 26.72 -4.53
C GLU A 13 -27.54 28.05 -4.00
N LYS A 14 -27.26 29.14 -4.72
CA LYS A 14 -28.27 30.15 -5.07
C LYS A 14 -28.11 30.53 -6.54
N GLY A 15 -29.20 30.38 -7.28
CA GLY A 15 -29.22 30.37 -8.73
C GLY A 15 -29.51 31.70 -9.42
N ARG A 16 -29.56 31.59 -10.75
CA ARG A 16 -30.34 32.31 -11.79
C ARG A 16 -29.52 32.22 -13.09
N ALA A 17 -29.93 31.39 -14.05
CA ALA A 17 -30.94 31.68 -15.09
C ALA A 17 -30.37 32.47 -16.28
N ASN A 18 -30.30 31.73 -17.40
CA ASN A 18 -30.65 32.08 -18.77
C ASN A 18 -29.70 32.81 -19.74
N GLN A 19 -29.74 32.27 -20.97
CA GLN A 19 -29.45 32.83 -22.30
C GLN A 19 -27.97 33.06 -22.63
N GLY A 20 -27.45 32.75 -23.81
CA GLY A 20 -28.02 32.35 -25.10
C GLY A 20 -26.99 32.69 -26.19
N ASP A 21 -27.01 31.94 -27.29
CA ASP A 21 -26.50 32.25 -28.63
C ASP A 21 -24.99 32.31 -28.98
N ASN A 22 -24.60 31.33 -29.81
CA ASN A 22 -24.05 31.45 -31.18
C ASN A 22 -23.28 32.71 -31.61
N ALA A 23 -22.04 32.52 -32.07
CA ALA A 23 -21.44 32.93 -33.37
C ALA A 23 -19.90 32.87 -33.25
N LYS A 24 -19.19 32.00 -33.99
CA LYS A 24 -18.58 32.22 -35.32
C LYS A 24 -17.71 33.47 -35.49
N GLU A 25 -16.51 33.18 -36.01
CA GLU A 25 -15.57 34.02 -36.79
C GLU A 25 -14.52 34.89 -36.07
N ALA A 26 -13.27 34.61 -36.43
CA ALA A 26 -12.07 35.45 -36.27
C ALA A 26 -11.99 36.46 -37.46
N PRO A 27 -10.92 37.26 -37.68
CA PRO A 27 -9.74 37.60 -36.87
C PRO A 27 -9.37 39.12 -36.90
N LEU A 28 -8.19 39.46 -36.34
CA LEU A 28 -7.33 40.66 -36.56
C LEU A 28 -7.78 42.00 -35.92
N ASP A 29 -6.99 42.49 -34.96
CA ASP A 29 -6.02 43.58 -35.18
C ASP A 29 -5.37 44.05 -33.86
N VAL A 30 -4.08 44.36 -33.95
CA VAL A 30 -3.26 44.95 -32.88
C VAL A 30 -3.25 46.47 -33.08
N PRO A 31 -3.43 47.29 -32.03
CA PRO A 31 -2.37 48.26 -31.76
C PRO A 31 -2.14 48.61 -30.27
N SER A 32 -0.85 48.69 -29.94
CA SER A 32 -0.15 49.75 -29.19
C SER A 32 -0.57 50.18 -27.78
N LEU A 33 0.38 49.97 -26.86
CA LEU A 33 0.85 50.82 -25.75
C LEU A 33 0.10 52.14 -25.51
N ALA A 34 -0.60 52.24 -24.39
CA ALA A 34 -0.34 53.17 -23.28
C ALA A 34 -1.42 53.00 -22.19
N ASP A 35 -1.07 53.40 -20.96
CA ASP A 35 -1.91 53.50 -19.76
C ASP A 35 -1.84 52.35 -18.77
N THR A 36 -0.88 52.51 -17.85
CA THR A 36 -0.79 51.78 -16.58
C THR A 36 -1.54 52.57 -15.51
N PRO A 37 -2.59 52.02 -14.87
CA PRO A 37 -3.11 52.55 -13.60
C PRO A 37 -2.33 51.98 -12.40
N PRO A 38 -2.33 52.67 -11.25
CA PRO A 38 -1.34 52.52 -10.19
C PRO A 38 -1.47 51.21 -9.39
N ARG A 39 -0.30 50.70 -8.96
CA ARG A 39 -0.12 49.56 -8.06
C ARG A 39 -0.94 49.73 -6.76
N LEU A 40 -2.01 48.97 -6.62
CA LEU A 40 -2.57 48.62 -5.33
C LEU A 40 -1.57 47.72 -4.59
N ARG A 41 -1.07 48.19 -3.45
CA ARG A 41 -0.33 47.40 -2.47
C ARG A 41 -1.23 46.23 -2.02
N SER A 42 -0.98 45.04 -2.56
CA SER A 42 -1.50 43.80 -1.98
C SER A 42 -0.73 43.51 -0.70
N GLN A 43 -1.46 43.43 0.41
CA GLN A 43 -0.97 42.80 1.64
C GLN A 43 -0.60 41.34 1.34
N PRO A 44 0.35 40.73 2.06
CA PRO A 44 0.68 39.32 1.85
C PRO A 44 -0.54 38.48 2.24
N LEU A 45 -1.19 37.87 1.26
CA LEU A 45 -2.10 36.75 1.46
C LEU A 45 -1.28 35.64 2.13
N GLN A 46 -1.52 35.43 3.43
CA GLN A 46 -1.11 34.20 4.10
C GLN A 46 -1.76 33.04 3.34
N ARG A 47 -0.98 32.34 2.52
CA ARG A 47 -1.37 31.05 1.96
C ARG A 47 -1.46 30.08 3.13
N THR A 48 -2.66 29.86 3.63
CA THR A 48 -2.95 28.63 4.37
C THR A 48 -2.78 27.48 3.39
N GLU A 49 -1.74 26.67 3.59
CA GLU A 49 -1.54 25.45 2.83
C GLU A 49 -2.81 24.60 2.89
N PRO A 50 -3.26 24.00 1.77
CA PRO A 50 -4.38 23.08 1.79
C PRO A 50 -4.05 21.91 2.74
N PRO A 51 -5.01 21.46 3.57
CA PRO A 51 -4.75 20.39 4.51
C PRO A 51 -4.34 19.13 3.75
N MET A 52 -3.14 18.63 4.07
CA MET A 52 -2.64 17.35 3.57
C MET A 52 -3.69 16.25 3.83
N PRO A 53 -3.88 15.31 2.88
CA PRO A 53 -4.73 14.15 3.11
C PRO A 53 -4.24 13.38 4.35
N GLU A 54 -5.18 13.05 5.24
CA GLU A 54 -4.88 12.48 6.56
C GLU A 54 -4.09 11.16 6.49
N ARG A 55 -2.99 11.12 7.25
CA ARG A 55 -2.03 10.03 7.45
C ARG A 55 -2.70 8.75 8.00
N PRO A 56 -2.38 7.54 7.52
CA PRO A 56 -2.63 6.30 8.28
C PRO A 56 -1.68 6.25 9.50
N GLU A 57 -2.23 6.14 10.71
CA GLU A 57 -1.45 6.31 11.96
C GLU A 57 -0.73 5.06 12.50
N THR A 58 -0.85 3.88 11.89
CA THR A 58 -0.07 2.71 12.33
C THR A 58 0.36 1.84 11.16
N LEU A 59 1.68 1.67 11.02
CA LEU A 59 2.32 0.79 10.06
C LEU A 59 2.17 -0.68 10.47
N SER A 60 2.33 -1.62 9.54
CA SER A 60 2.45 -3.04 9.94
C SER A 60 3.67 -3.29 10.82
N ILE A 61 3.63 -4.36 11.60
CA ILE A 61 4.76 -4.81 12.44
C ILE A 61 6.05 -4.95 11.61
N GLU A 62 5.95 -5.41 10.36
CA GLU A 62 7.13 -5.58 9.50
C GLU A 62 7.70 -4.22 9.05
N ALA A 63 6.84 -3.27 8.69
CA ALA A 63 7.26 -1.91 8.36
C ALA A 63 7.88 -1.19 9.57
N GLU A 64 7.29 -1.36 10.77
CA GLU A 64 7.86 -0.83 12.02
C GLU A 64 9.23 -1.44 12.33
N ARG A 65 9.37 -2.77 12.20
CA ARG A 65 10.66 -3.46 12.36
C ARG A 65 11.70 -2.98 11.36
N PHE A 66 11.31 -2.81 10.09
CA PHE A 66 12.22 -2.28 9.09
C PHE A 66 12.73 -0.88 9.47
N LEU A 67 11.85 0.01 9.91
CA LEU A 67 12.24 1.36 10.36
C LEU A 67 13.14 1.31 11.60
N ALA A 68 12.84 0.44 12.56
CA ALA A 68 13.67 0.22 13.74
C ALA A 68 15.08 -0.27 13.39
N ASP A 69 15.19 -1.19 12.43
CA ASP A 69 16.46 -1.82 12.04
C ASP A 69 17.31 -0.96 11.10
N MET A 70 16.67 -0.28 10.15
CA MET A 70 17.34 0.33 8.99
C MET A 70 17.37 1.86 9.01
N VAL A 71 16.43 2.49 9.72
CA VAL A 71 16.31 3.97 9.75
C VAL A 71 16.76 4.52 11.09
N THR A 72 16.26 3.98 12.20
CA THR A 72 16.55 4.47 13.56
C THR A 72 18.06 4.55 13.86
N PRO A 73 18.90 3.55 13.52
CA PRO A 73 20.33 3.62 13.81
C PRO A 73 21.06 4.73 13.04
N TYR A 74 20.49 5.20 11.93
CA TYR A 74 21.08 6.21 11.04
C TYR A 74 20.27 7.50 10.99
N GLN A 75 19.39 7.72 11.97
CA GLN A 75 18.39 8.79 11.94
C GLN A 75 19.02 10.18 11.74
N ALA A 76 20.20 10.43 12.33
CA ALA A 76 20.93 11.68 12.13
C ALA A 76 21.34 11.90 10.65
N GLY A 77 21.73 10.84 9.94
CA GLY A 77 22.04 10.89 8.52
C GLY A 77 20.78 11.20 7.69
N PHE A 78 19.68 10.49 7.93
CA PHE A 78 18.40 10.75 7.26
C PHE A 78 17.88 12.19 7.48
N HIS A 79 18.04 12.73 8.69
CA HIS A 79 17.71 14.13 8.99
C HIS A 79 18.63 15.12 8.27
N SER A 80 19.94 14.90 8.30
CA SER A 80 20.94 15.80 7.69
C SER A 80 20.74 15.91 6.17
N PHE A 81 20.31 14.83 5.53
CA PHE A 81 19.97 14.81 4.10
C PHE A 81 18.56 15.29 3.79
N GLY A 82 17.70 15.54 4.79
CA GLY A 82 16.32 15.99 4.58
C GLY A 82 15.43 14.92 3.93
N ILE A 83 15.74 13.63 4.10
CA ILE A 83 15.02 12.52 3.47
C ILE A 83 14.24 11.66 4.45
N LEU A 84 14.33 11.92 5.76
CA LEU A 84 13.62 11.10 6.75
C LEU A 84 12.11 11.01 6.48
N GLY A 85 11.46 12.16 6.20
CA GLY A 85 10.03 12.21 5.89
C GLY A 85 9.69 11.40 4.63
N VAL A 86 10.55 11.46 3.62
CA VAL A 86 10.40 10.69 2.39
C VAL A 86 10.59 9.20 2.64
N THR A 87 11.56 8.79 3.45
CA THR A 87 11.77 7.38 3.82
C THR A 87 10.53 6.80 4.50
N TYR A 88 9.92 7.56 5.42
CA TYR A 88 8.65 7.14 6.03
C TYR A 88 7.53 7.01 4.99
N GLU A 89 7.45 7.93 4.03
CA GLU A 89 6.46 7.86 2.96
C GLU A 89 6.65 6.66 2.04
N LEU A 90 7.90 6.32 1.68
CA LEU A 90 8.22 5.11 0.92
C LEU A 90 7.81 3.84 1.66
N VAL A 91 8.15 3.74 2.94
CA VAL A 91 7.74 2.60 3.79
C VAL A 91 6.22 2.52 3.89
N ARG A 92 5.53 3.66 4.05
CA ARG A 92 4.07 3.72 4.09
C ARG A 92 3.44 3.24 2.78
N ILE A 93 3.96 3.68 1.64
CA ILE A 93 3.49 3.24 0.31
C ILE A 93 3.68 1.74 0.15
N LEU A 94 4.85 1.20 0.51
CA LEU A 94 5.11 -0.23 0.44
C LEU A 94 4.23 -1.03 1.41
N ASP A 95 3.98 -0.51 2.60
CA ASP A 95 3.09 -1.15 3.58
C ASP A 95 1.63 -1.20 3.11
N GLU A 96 1.17 -0.14 2.44
CA GLU A 96 -0.21 -0.02 1.94
C GLU A 96 -0.42 -0.79 0.62
N TYR A 97 0.50 -0.67 -0.34
CA TYR A 97 0.33 -1.15 -1.71
C TYR A 97 1.26 -2.32 -2.09
N GLY A 98 2.33 -2.57 -1.34
CA GLY A 98 3.38 -3.53 -1.68
C GLY A 98 3.01 -5.00 -1.47
N SER A 99 1.73 -5.31 -1.24
CA SER A 99 1.19 -6.68 -1.22
C SER A 99 1.16 -7.33 -2.62
N CYS A 100 1.31 -6.54 -3.68
CA CYS A 100 1.41 -7.02 -5.06
C CYS A 100 2.69 -7.84 -5.31
N PRO A 101 2.71 -8.72 -6.33
CA PRO A 101 3.92 -9.44 -6.71
C PRO A 101 5.09 -8.51 -7.03
N SER A 102 6.29 -8.90 -6.61
CA SER A 102 7.56 -8.20 -6.89
C SER A 102 8.06 -8.38 -8.34
N VAL A 103 7.34 -9.13 -9.17
CA VAL A 103 7.64 -9.35 -10.60
C VAL A 103 6.42 -9.02 -11.44
N VAL A 104 6.63 -8.38 -12.59
CA VAL A 104 5.54 -8.00 -13.50
C VAL A 104 5.30 -9.14 -14.48
N ARG A 105 4.08 -9.72 -14.48
CA ARG A 105 3.67 -10.66 -15.53
C ARG A 105 3.21 -9.88 -16.76
N THR A 106 4.08 -9.74 -17.77
CA THR A 106 3.67 -9.20 -19.07
C THR A 106 2.87 -10.23 -19.87
N LEU A 107 1.63 -9.89 -20.23
CA LEU A 107 0.72 -10.70 -21.07
C LEU A 107 1.34 -11.13 -22.42
N LYS A 108 2.41 -10.48 -22.89
CA LYS A 108 3.10 -10.79 -24.15
C LYS A 108 4.15 -11.90 -24.06
N ARG A 109 4.56 -12.35 -22.87
CA ARG A 109 5.47 -13.51 -22.68
C ARG A 109 4.69 -14.69 -22.12
N HIS A 110 3.71 -15.18 -22.87
CA HIS A 110 2.89 -16.30 -22.42
C HIS A 110 3.59 -17.66 -22.58
N ASP A 111 4.76 -17.72 -23.23
CA ASP A 111 5.41 -19.00 -23.59
C ASP A 111 6.85 -19.21 -23.08
N GLU A 112 7.55 -18.19 -22.55
CA GLU A 112 8.99 -18.34 -22.25
C GLU A 112 9.39 -18.28 -20.76
N ASP A 113 8.59 -17.68 -19.87
CA ASP A 113 8.93 -17.63 -18.43
C ASP A 113 8.17 -18.68 -17.60
N ARG A 114 8.20 -19.92 -18.09
CA ARG A 114 7.79 -21.12 -17.35
C ARG A 114 8.91 -21.63 -16.43
N SER A 115 9.91 -20.81 -16.13
CA SER A 115 10.92 -21.16 -15.13
C SER A 115 10.23 -21.39 -13.78
N LEU A 116 10.64 -22.42 -13.04
CA LEU A 116 10.15 -22.66 -11.68
C LEU A 116 10.38 -21.41 -10.82
N ASP A 117 11.45 -20.66 -11.10
CA ASP A 117 11.84 -19.43 -10.44
C ASP A 117 10.83 -18.29 -10.69
N GLY A 118 10.35 -18.08 -11.92
CA GLY A 118 9.36 -17.03 -12.23
C GLY A 118 8.03 -17.22 -11.49
N LYS A 119 7.55 -18.47 -11.37
CA LYS A 119 6.36 -18.78 -10.54
C LYS A 119 6.64 -18.53 -9.06
N THR A 120 7.82 -18.92 -8.59
CA THR A 120 8.26 -18.77 -7.21
C THR A 120 8.37 -17.30 -6.80
N LEU A 121 9.02 -16.48 -7.62
CA LEU A 121 9.19 -15.05 -7.40
C LEU A 121 7.88 -14.27 -7.46
N SER A 122 6.88 -14.75 -8.21
CA SER A 122 5.53 -14.14 -8.20
C SER A 122 4.79 -14.23 -6.87
N LEU A 123 5.26 -15.08 -5.94
CA LEU A 123 4.74 -15.20 -4.59
C LEU A 123 5.36 -14.19 -3.62
N VAL A 124 6.46 -13.55 -4.01
CA VAL A 124 7.20 -12.59 -3.19
C VAL A 124 6.52 -11.22 -3.30
N PRO A 125 6.01 -10.62 -2.20
CA PRO A 125 5.48 -9.27 -2.19
C PRO A 125 6.54 -8.24 -2.54
N LEU A 126 6.12 -7.18 -3.21
CA LEU A 126 6.98 -6.05 -3.50
C LEU A 126 7.57 -5.42 -2.23
N ALA A 127 6.78 -5.23 -1.17
CA ALA A 127 7.27 -4.65 0.09
C ALA A 127 8.43 -5.46 0.68
N GLU A 128 8.26 -6.78 0.73
CA GLU A 128 9.26 -7.71 1.27
C GLU A 128 10.53 -7.70 0.43
N HIS A 129 10.38 -7.74 -0.90
CA HIS A 129 11.49 -7.64 -1.83
C HIS A 129 12.26 -6.33 -1.64
N SER A 130 11.57 -5.18 -1.64
CA SER A 130 12.20 -3.86 -1.45
C SER A 130 12.91 -3.74 -0.10
N TYR A 131 12.32 -4.27 0.99
CA TYR A 131 12.98 -4.30 2.31
C TYR A 131 14.23 -5.19 2.30
N ARG A 132 14.17 -6.37 1.67
CA ARG A 132 15.31 -7.27 1.53
C ARG A 132 16.43 -6.62 0.73
N VAL A 133 16.11 -6.02 -0.42
CA VAL A 133 17.08 -5.29 -1.26
C VAL A 133 17.73 -4.15 -0.48
N ALA A 134 16.96 -3.33 0.24
CA ALA A 134 17.51 -2.25 1.06
C ALA A 134 18.46 -2.76 2.16
N ARG A 135 18.09 -3.83 2.87
CA ARG A 135 18.96 -4.49 3.87
C ARG A 135 20.25 -5.02 3.22
N MET A 136 20.14 -5.66 2.06
CA MET A 136 21.28 -6.22 1.33
C MET A 136 22.22 -5.15 0.78
N MET A 137 21.70 -4.04 0.24
CA MET A 137 22.55 -2.93 -0.22
C MET A 137 23.45 -2.42 0.92
N VAL A 138 22.86 -2.18 2.09
CA VAL A 138 23.61 -1.74 3.28
C VAL A 138 24.58 -2.81 3.76
N GLY A 139 24.17 -4.08 3.80
CA GLY A 139 25.03 -5.21 4.19
C GLY A 139 26.26 -5.34 3.29
N LEU A 140 26.06 -5.40 1.97
CA LEU A 140 27.13 -5.48 0.97
C LEU A 140 28.12 -4.31 1.11
N TYR A 141 27.61 -3.11 1.37
CA TYR A 141 28.46 -1.93 1.48
C TYR A 141 29.32 -1.96 2.76
N ARG A 142 28.74 -2.36 3.90
CA ARG A 142 29.47 -2.52 5.17
C ARG A 142 30.52 -3.63 5.13
N GLU A 143 30.28 -4.70 4.36
CA GLU A 143 31.25 -5.78 4.16
C GLU A 143 32.54 -5.26 3.51
N ARG A 144 32.43 -4.30 2.58
CA ARG A 144 33.55 -3.79 1.78
C ARG A 144 34.20 -2.51 2.33
N ARG A 145 33.50 -1.71 3.13
CA ARG A 145 34.01 -0.44 3.67
C ARG A 145 33.71 -0.30 5.15
N ARG A 146 34.74 0.05 5.93
CA ARG A 146 34.66 0.41 7.35
C ARG A 146 35.30 1.77 7.55
N GLY A 147 34.53 2.74 8.04
CA GLY A 147 34.99 4.11 8.33
C GLY A 147 33.83 5.11 8.44
N PRO A 148 34.03 6.32 8.95
CA PRO A 148 32.96 7.31 9.19
C PRO A 148 32.17 7.71 7.93
N ASP A 149 32.85 7.82 6.78
CA ASP A 149 32.21 8.11 5.48
C ASP A 149 31.25 7.01 5.02
N THR A 150 31.38 5.80 5.60
CA THR A 150 30.51 4.65 5.33
C THR A 150 29.08 4.92 5.81
N GLU A 151 28.90 5.71 6.87
CA GLU A 151 27.57 5.95 7.44
C GLU A 151 26.77 6.99 6.66
N MET A 152 27.45 7.90 5.94
CA MET A 152 26.78 8.96 5.17
C MET A 152 26.06 8.44 3.93
N ILE A 153 26.46 7.31 3.35
CA ILE A 153 25.78 6.77 2.16
C ILE A 153 24.62 5.82 2.50
N ILE A 154 24.58 5.29 3.73
CA ILE A 154 23.55 4.33 4.16
C ILE A 154 22.13 4.87 3.96
N PRO A 155 21.79 6.12 4.34
CA PRO A 155 20.46 6.66 4.10
C PRO A 155 20.04 6.63 2.63
N THR A 156 20.96 6.97 1.73
CA THR A 156 20.72 6.93 0.28
C THR A 156 20.53 5.50 -0.21
N MET A 157 21.33 4.53 0.28
CA MET A 157 21.17 3.11 -0.08
C MET A 157 19.82 2.54 0.36
N VAL A 158 19.39 2.86 1.58
CA VAL A 158 18.09 2.43 2.09
C VAL A 158 16.97 2.97 1.20
N VAL A 159 17.00 4.27 0.89
CA VAL A 159 16.02 4.90 0.00
C VAL A 159 16.05 4.27 -1.40
N THR A 160 17.23 4.03 -1.98
CA THR A 160 17.37 3.39 -3.30
C THR A 160 16.71 2.01 -3.31
N GLY A 161 17.00 1.17 -2.31
CA GLY A 161 16.40 -0.17 -2.23
C GLY A 161 14.87 -0.13 -2.07
N LEU A 162 14.34 0.78 -1.26
CA LEU A 162 12.89 0.97 -1.09
C LEU A 162 12.20 1.42 -2.38
N ALA A 163 12.85 2.31 -3.13
CA ALA A 163 12.25 3.03 -4.24
C ALA A 163 12.26 2.29 -5.59
N HIS A 164 13.26 1.42 -5.83
CA HIS A 164 13.61 0.99 -7.18
C HIS A 164 12.49 0.33 -7.98
N ASP A 165 11.63 -0.44 -7.30
CA ASP A 165 10.55 -1.21 -7.91
C ASP A 165 9.16 -0.63 -7.65
N LEU A 166 9.04 0.62 -7.15
CA LEU A 166 7.73 1.25 -6.93
C LEU A 166 6.84 1.28 -8.18
N GLY A 167 7.44 1.36 -9.36
CA GLY A 167 6.72 1.31 -10.63
C GLY A 167 6.02 -0.02 -10.90
N LYS A 168 6.24 -1.07 -10.10
CA LYS A 168 5.52 -2.35 -10.19
C LYS A 168 4.12 -2.30 -9.54
N ILE A 169 3.85 -1.30 -8.70
CA ILE A 169 2.55 -1.12 -8.02
C ILE A 169 1.44 -0.88 -9.05
N PRO A 170 0.39 -1.73 -9.11
CA PRO A 170 -0.67 -1.62 -10.10
C PRO A 170 -1.35 -0.25 -10.17
N GLU A 171 -1.64 0.34 -9.01
CA GLU A 171 -2.33 1.63 -8.86
C GLU A 171 -1.52 2.78 -9.45
N PHE A 172 -0.19 2.70 -9.41
CA PHE A 172 0.66 3.69 -10.05
C PHE A 172 0.75 3.45 -11.54
N ARG A 173 0.83 2.18 -11.98
CA ARG A 173 0.81 1.84 -13.40
C ARG A 173 -0.47 2.35 -14.08
N GLU A 174 -1.64 2.10 -13.51
CA GLU A 174 -2.92 2.56 -14.06
C GLU A 174 -2.99 4.08 -14.24
N ARG A 175 -2.45 4.86 -13.27
CA ARG A 175 -2.40 6.32 -13.35
C ARG A 175 -1.45 6.84 -14.44
N HIS A 176 -0.37 6.13 -14.72
CA HIS A 176 0.65 6.54 -15.69
C HIS A 176 0.45 5.90 -17.09
N VAL A 177 -0.41 4.90 -17.23
CA VAL A 177 -0.76 4.23 -18.50
C VAL A 177 -1.39 5.19 -19.52
N GLU A 178 -2.11 6.25 -19.09
CA GLU A 178 -2.65 7.27 -20.00
C GLU A 178 -1.57 8.14 -20.66
N ARG A 179 -0.35 8.23 -20.09
CA ARG A 179 0.75 9.05 -20.62
C ARG A 179 1.89 8.25 -21.26
N TYR A 180 2.06 6.99 -20.87
CA TYR A 180 3.14 6.13 -21.36
C TYR A 180 2.61 4.72 -21.63
N ALA A 181 1.97 4.53 -22.78
CA ALA A 181 1.24 3.31 -23.18
C ALA A 181 2.09 2.02 -23.31
N MET A 182 3.35 2.00 -22.87
CA MET A 182 4.26 0.86 -22.86
C MET A 182 5.29 0.93 -21.70
N ALA A 183 5.08 1.75 -20.67
CA ALA A 183 6.16 2.06 -19.71
C ALA A 183 6.65 0.85 -18.91
N ASP A 184 7.96 0.61 -19.04
CA ASP A 184 8.79 -0.21 -18.17
C ASP A 184 8.74 0.34 -16.73
N HIS A 185 8.66 -0.52 -15.71
CA HIS A 185 8.51 -0.09 -14.31
C HIS A 185 9.63 0.83 -13.79
N PRO A 186 10.88 0.82 -14.31
CA PRO A 186 11.91 1.80 -13.95
C PRO A 186 11.51 3.23 -14.26
N ILE A 187 10.83 3.47 -15.39
CA ILE A 187 10.41 4.82 -15.81
C ILE A 187 9.32 5.34 -14.87
N ILE A 188 8.34 4.48 -14.56
CA ILE A 188 7.25 4.81 -13.63
C ILE A 188 7.84 5.05 -12.23
N GLY A 189 8.73 4.18 -11.76
CA GLY A 189 9.44 4.33 -10.49
C GLY A 189 10.20 5.64 -10.38
N ALA A 190 10.97 6.01 -11.41
CA ALA A 190 11.69 7.28 -11.46
C ALA A 190 10.73 8.49 -11.38
N THR A 191 9.59 8.43 -12.07
CA THR A 191 8.57 9.50 -12.05
C THR A 191 7.96 9.66 -10.66
N ILE A 192 7.57 8.55 -10.02
CA ILE A 192 7.03 8.56 -8.65
C ILE A 192 8.04 9.17 -7.68
N ILE A 193 9.32 8.83 -7.84
CA ILE A 193 10.37 9.38 -6.98
C ILE A 193 10.55 10.88 -7.19
N GLU A 194 10.49 11.40 -8.42
CA GLU A 194 10.51 12.85 -8.65
C GLU A 194 9.34 13.56 -7.94
N GLU A 195 8.15 12.96 -7.93
CA GLU A 195 6.99 13.49 -7.22
C GLU A 195 7.16 13.46 -5.69
N ILE A 196 7.60 12.33 -5.13
CA ILE A 196 7.80 12.17 -3.67
C ILE A 196 8.96 13.06 -3.17
N PHE A 197 10.01 13.23 -3.98
CA PHE A 197 11.20 14.01 -3.63
C PHE A 197 11.13 15.46 -4.09
N ALA A 198 9.96 15.96 -4.54
CA ALA A 198 9.81 17.32 -5.06
C ALA A 198 10.29 18.41 -4.07
N SER A 199 10.32 18.12 -2.77
CA SER A 199 10.79 19.01 -1.70
C SER A 199 12.22 18.73 -1.18
N CYS A 200 12.97 17.79 -1.78
CA CYS A 200 14.27 17.32 -1.27
C CYS A 200 15.49 17.88 -2.04
N GLN A 201 16.70 17.62 -1.53
CA GLN A 201 17.95 18.09 -2.15
C GLN A 201 18.19 17.50 -3.55
N ALA A 202 18.39 18.36 -4.54
CA ALA A 202 18.48 18.00 -5.97
C ALA A 202 19.61 17.01 -6.33
N LYS A 203 20.77 17.08 -5.65
CA LYS A 203 21.94 16.24 -5.98
C LYS A 203 21.73 14.76 -5.63
N MET A 204 21.04 14.49 -4.53
CA MET A 204 20.70 13.11 -4.13
C MET A 204 19.63 12.54 -5.05
N LEU A 205 18.61 13.35 -5.36
CA LEU A 205 17.52 12.96 -6.26
C LEU A 205 18.05 12.51 -7.62
N TYR A 206 19.06 13.21 -8.17
CA TYR A 206 19.68 12.82 -9.43
C TYR A 206 20.30 11.41 -9.37
N GLY A 207 21.15 11.13 -8.38
CA GLY A 207 21.80 9.82 -8.25
C GLY A 207 20.81 8.68 -8.00
N LEU A 208 19.79 8.93 -7.17
CA LEU A 208 18.70 7.99 -6.91
C LEU A 208 17.90 7.69 -8.18
N ARG A 209 17.45 8.74 -8.88
CA ARG A 209 16.70 8.63 -10.13
C ARG A 209 17.47 7.85 -11.19
N GLU A 210 18.76 8.13 -11.37
CA GLU A 210 19.59 7.41 -12.33
C GLU A 210 19.75 5.93 -11.98
N ALA A 211 19.90 5.59 -10.69
CA ALA A 211 19.95 4.21 -10.24
C ALA A 211 18.63 3.48 -10.54
N ILE A 212 17.49 4.11 -10.25
CA ILE A 212 16.16 3.54 -10.48
C ILE A 212 15.88 3.41 -11.97
N LEU A 213 16.18 4.40 -12.79
CA LEU A 213 15.87 4.36 -14.22
C LEU A 213 16.67 3.26 -14.95
N ASN A 214 17.90 3.00 -14.52
CA ASN A 214 18.84 2.13 -15.22
C ASN A 214 19.09 0.78 -14.55
N HIS A 215 18.35 0.40 -13.48
CA HIS A 215 18.65 -0.83 -12.74
C HIS A 215 18.55 -2.13 -13.55
N HIS A 216 17.75 -2.16 -14.63
CA HIS A 216 17.69 -3.30 -15.58
C HIS A 216 18.62 -3.19 -16.79
N ARG A 217 19.27 -2.04 -17.04
CA ARG A 217 20.11 -1.82 -18.23
C ARG A 217 21.53 -2.39 -18.02
N GLY A 218 22.27 -2.66 -19.08
CA GLY A 218 23.63 -3.22 -19.01
C GLY A 218 24.77 -2.19 -19.11
N ASP A 219 24.48 -0.91 -19.31
CA ASP A 219 25.48 0.04 -19.84
C ASP A 219 26.46 0.65 -18.82
N GLU A 220 27.58 1.13 -19.38
CA GLU A 220 28.92 1.39 -18.83
C GLU A 220 29.06 2.52 -17.78
N GLN A 221 28.02 3.30 -17.49
CA GLN A 221 28.08 4.32 -16.44
C GLN A 221 27.64 3.74 -15.09
N GLU A 222 28.54 2.98 -14.46
CA GLU A 222 28.34 2.47 -13.11
C GLU A 222 28.51 3.59 -12.08
N ASN A 223 27.40 4.11 -11.57
CA ASN A 223 27.41 4.82 -10.31
C ASN A 223 27.33 3.81 -9.15
N LEU A 224 27.89 4.18 -8.00
CA LEU A 224 27.98 3.29 -6.83
C LEU A 224 26.61 2.75 -6.39
N LEU A 225 25.54 3.54 -6.48
CA LEU A 225 24.20 3.08 -6.08
C LEU A 225 23.67 2.01 -7.02
N LEU A 226 23.90 2.16 -8.32
CA LEU A 226 23.48 1.22 -9.36
C LEU A 226 24.19 -0.14 -9.21
N GLU A 227 25.50 -0.14 -8.96
CA GLU A 227 26.28 -1.36 -8.73
C GLU A 227 25.72 -2.16 -7.54
N TYR A 228 25.53 -1.49 -6.39
CA TYR A 228 25.03 -2.15 -5.18
C TYR A 228 23.57 -2.54 -5.30
N LEU A 229 22.73 -1.76 -5.99
CA LEU A 229 21.33 -2.10 -6.23
C LEU A 229 21.21 -3.40 -7.04
N ARG A 230 21.93 -3.54 -8.15
CA ARG A 230 21.90 -4.76 -8.97
C ARG A 230 22.37 -5.98 -8.21
N LYS A 231 23.46 -5.85 -7.43
CA LYS A 231 23.99 -6.95 -6.62
C LYS A 231 23.02 -7.35 -5.50
N ALA A 232 22.41 -6.36 -4.84
CA ALA A 232 21.43 -6.59 -3.79
C ALA A 232 20.15 -7.23 -4.34
N ASP A 233 19.63 -6.75 -5.47
CA ASP A 233 18.48 -7.34 -6.15
C ASP A 233 18.74 -8.79 -6.55
N ALA A 234 19.85 -9.07 -7.25
CA ALA A 234 20.21 -10.43 -7.63
C ALA A 234 20.33 -11.37 -6.42
N ARG A 235 21.02 -10.94 -5.35
CA ARG A 235 21.15 -11.72 -4.11
C ARG A 235 19.80 -11.91 -3.40
N ALA A 236 18.92 -10.91 -3.44
CA ALA A 236 17.58 -11.00 -2.90
C ALA A 236 16.76 -12.06 -3.64
N ARG A 237 16.85 -12.09 -4.99
CA ARG A 237 16.19 -13.12 -5.81
C ARG A 237 16.68 -14.53 -5.51
N GLU A 238 18.00 -14.72 -5.38
CA GLU A 238 18.55 -16.02 -5.00
C GLU A 238 18.02 -16.51 -3.64
N GLU A 239 17.94 -15.62 -2.65
CA GLU A 239 17.42 -15.95 -1.32
C GLU A 239 15.90 -16.21 -1.35
N GLU A 240 15.16 -15.41 -2.11
CA GLU A 240 13.72 -15.59 -2.33
C GLU A 240 13.39 -16.95 -2.92
N VAL A 241 14.11 -17.35 -3.98
CA VAL A 241 13.96 -18.66 -4.60
C VAL A 241 14.25 -19.76 -3.59
N LYS A 242 15.32 -19.65 -2.78
CA LYS A 242 15.64 -20.63 -1.74
C LYS A 242 14.54 -20.76 -0.69
N ILE A 243 14.08 -19.63 -0.14
CA ILE A 243 13.01 -19.58 0.87
C ILE A 243 11.73 -20.25 0.36
N HIS A 244 11.43 -20.09 -0.93
CA HIS A 244 10.19 -20.58 -1.52
C HIS A 244 10.33 -21.97 -2.17
N ALA A 245 11.54 -22.41 -2.52
CA ALA A 245 11.82 -23.77 -2.98
C ALA A 245 11.64 -24.81 -1.86
N GLU A 246 11.79 -24.41 -0.59
CA GLU A 246 11.58 -25.26 0.59
C GLU A 246 10.08 -25.44 0.97
N ARG A 247 9.14 -24.97 0.16
CA ARG A 247 7.70 -25.04 0.49
C ARG A 247 7.16 -26.45 0.27
N THR A 248 6.54 -27.00 1.31
CA THR A 248 5.80 -28.26 1.22
C THR A 248 4.43 -28.04 0.59
N TRP A 249 4.07 -28.86 -0.40
CA TRP A 249 2.69 -28.95 -0.84
C TRP A 249 1.85 -29.60 0.26
N GLN A 250 0.89 -28.85 0.80
CA GLN A 250 -0.08 -29.34 1.77
C GLN A 250 -1.48 -29.02 1.24
N SER A 251 -2.44 -29.92 1.45
CA SER A 251 -3.84 -29.61 1.14
C SER A 251 -4.36 -28.53 2.08
N TRP A 252 -5.40 -27.81 1.68
CA TRP A 252 -5.97 -26.72 2.47
C TRP A 252 -6.34 -27.13 3.88
N GLU A 253 -6.93 -28.30 4.04
CA GLU A 253 -7.36 -28.86 5.31
C GLU A 253 -6.18 -29.21 6.23
N GLN A 254 -4.99 -29.43 5.65
CA GLN A 254 -3.78 -29.74 6.40
C GLN A 254 -3.09 -28.48 6.94
N TRP A 255 -3.09 -27.39 6.17
CA TRP A 255 -2.32 -26.19 6.52
C TRP A 255 -3.17 -25.04 7.08
N PHE A 256 -4.42 -24.90 6.64
CA PHE A 256 -5.32 -23.85 7.11
C PHE A 256 -6.09 -24.32 8.35
N ILE A 257 -5.44 -24.21 9.50
CA ILE A 257 -6.06 -24.51 10.81
C ILE A 257 -6.83 -23.28 11.31
N PRO A 258 -8.17 -23.33 11.47
CA PRO A 258 -9.00 -22.18 11.82
C PRO A 258 -8.62 -21.51 13.15
N GLU A 259 -8.32 -22.31 14.16
CA GLU A 259 -8.01 -21.83 15.52
C GLU A 259 -6.71 -21.02 15.52
N GLU A 260 -5.67 -21.53 14.83
CA GLU A 260 -4.42 -20.80 14.61
C GLU A 260 -4.64 -19.52 13.80
N PHE A 261 -5.47 -19.58 12.75
CA PHE A 261 -5.78 -18.43 11.92
C PHE A 261 -6.47 -17.33 12.73
N LEU A 262 -7.46 -17.67 13.56
CA LEU A 262 -8.11 -16.71 14.46
C LEU A 262 -7.13 -16.11 15.47
N GLY A 263 -6.18 -16.89 15.97
CA GLY A 263 -5.08 -16.41 16.82
C GLY A 263 -4.24 -15.29 16.16
N LEU A 264 -4.04 -15.33 14.84
CA LEU A 264 -3.35 -14.28 14.09
C LEU A 264 -4.16 -12.97 13.98
N LEU A 265 -5.49 -13.05 14.15
CA LEU A 265 -6.39 -11.90 14.09
C LEU A 265 -6.50 -11.20 15.45
N VAL A 266 -6.42 -11.95 16.56
CA VAL A 266 -6.51 -11.46 17.95
C VAL A 266 -5.72 -10.16 18.22
N PRO A 267 -4.43 -10.03 17.84
CA PRO A 267 -3.67 -8.81 18.13
C PRO A 267 -4.18 -7.56 17.38
N GLU A 268 -4.95 -7.73 16.31
CA GLU A 268 -5.43 -6.63 15.45
C GLU A 268 -6.86 -6.19 15.79
N VAL A 269 -7.59 -6.95 16.61
CA VAL A 269 -8.98 -6.64 17.00
C VAL A 269 -9.03 -5.30 17.73
N ASN A 270 -9.92 -4.42 17.26
CA ASN A 270 -10.12 -3.04 17.72
C ASN A 270 -8.89 -2.13 17.56
N VAL A 271 -7.89 -2.52 16.77
CA VAL A 271 -6.76 -1.65 16.44
C VAL A 271 -7.20 -0.67 15.35
N MET A 272 -7.05 0.62 15.64
CA MET A 272 -7.35 1.71 14.72
C MET A 272 -6.08 2.07 13.94
N ARG A 273 -6.19 2.16 12.61
CA ARG A 273 -5.15 2.69 11.71
C ARG A 273 -5.66 4.02 11.13
N GLY A 274 -5.35 5.12 11.82
CA GLY A 274 -5.99 6.42 11.57
C GLY A 274 -7.49 6.34 11.86
N ARG A 275 -8.35 6.67 10.89
CA ARG A 275 -9.82 6.52 11.02
C ARG A 275 -10.34 5.12 10.66
N ASN A 276 -9.49 4.28 10.07
CA ASN A 276 -9.89 2.97 9.57
C ASN A 276 -9.71 1.89 10.64
N CYS A 277 -10.68 1.00 10.77
CA CYS A 277 -10.56 -0.23 11.54
C CYS A 277 -11.03 -1.38 10.66
N GLN A 278 -10.15 -2.36 10.46
CA GLN A 278 -10.44 -3.50 9.58
C GLN A 278 -11.05 -4.68 10.34
N ILE A 279 -10.90 -4.73 11.67
CA ILE A 279 -11.51 -5.76 12.51
C ILE A 279 -11.89 -5.16 13.87
N PHE A 280 -13.16 -5.23 14.24
CA PHE A 280 -13.66 -4.63 15.47
C PHE A 280 -14.75 -5.46 16.13
N THR A 281 -14.99 -5.21 17.41
CA THR A 281 -16.01 -5.89 18.21
C THR A 281 -17.20 -4.99 18.48
N PHE A 282 -18.38 -5.57 18.50
CA PHE A 282 -19.58 -4.93 19.03
C PHE A 282 -20.49 -6.00 19.62
N LYS A 283 -20.81 -5.86 20.92
CA LYS A 283 -21.51 -6.90 21.70
C LYS A 283 -20.75 -8.23 21.59
N SER A 284 -21.42 -9.31 21.20
CA SER A 284 -20.84 -10.65 21.10
C SER A 284 -20.35 -11.02 19.69
N VAL A 285 -20.11 -10.03 18.83
CA VAL A 285 -19.72 -10.25 17.43
C VAL A 285 -18.43 -9.50 17.11
N VAL A 286 -17.51 -10.17 16.42
CA VAL A 286 -16.31 -9.57 15.82
C VAL A 286 -16.56 -9.39 14.33
N TYR A 287 -16.48 -8.17 13.84
CA TYR A 287 -16.67 -7.84 12.43
C TYR A 287 -15.32 -7.61 11.77
N ALA A 288 -15.01 -8.34 10.71
CA ALA A 288 -13.77 -8.18 9.95
C ALA A 288 -14.05 -7.81 8.49
N ALA A 289 -13.25 -6.92 7.92
CA ALA A 289 -13.27 -6.64 6.49
C ALA A 289 -12.72 -7.85 5.72
N PRO A 290 -13.36 -8.29 4.62
CA PRO A 290 -12.86 -9.45 3.87
C PRO A 290 -11.43 -9.27 3.36
N ASP A 291 -11.08 -8.07 2.88
CA ASP A 291 -9.73 -7.79 2.39
C ASP A 291 -8.66 -8.00 3.47
N PHE A 292 -8.99 -7.68 4.72
CA PHE A 292 -8.13 -7.97 5.86
C PHE A 292 -7.99 -9.47 6.10
N LEU A 293 -9.08 -10.25 6.03
CA LEU A 293 -9.04 -11.71 6.14
C LEU A 293 -8.20 -12.35 5.04
N TYR A 294 -8.35 -11.89 3.80
CA TYR A 294 -7.53 -12.36 2.67
C TYR A 294 -6.05 -12.09 2.93
N ASN A 295 -5.69 -10.86 3.29
CA ASN A 295 -4.29 -10.49 3.55
C ASN A 295 -3.70 -11.30 4.71
N LYS A 296 -4.48 -11.55 5.77
CA LYS A 296 -4.06 -12.39 6.89
C LYS A 296 -3.91 -13.86 6.48
N ALA A 297 -4.78 -14.39 5.62
CA ALA A 297 -4.67 -15.76 5.14
C ALA A 297 -3.44 -15.96 4.24
N VAL A 298 -3.13 -14.96 3.40
CA VAL A 298 -1.89 -14.93 2.62
C VAL A 298 -0.67 -14.90 3.54
N ALA A 299 -0.67 -14.06 4.57
CA ALA A 299 0.40 -14.03 5.57
C ALA A 299 0.52 -15.37 6.33
N TYR A 300 -0.61 -16.00 6.65
CA TYR A 300 -0.64 -17.30 7.33
C TYR A 300 -0.05 -18.42 6.47
N ALA A 301 -0.40 -18.48 5.19
CA ALA A 301 0.20 -19.42 4.23
C ALA A 301 1.73 -19.26 4.16
N ARG A 302 2.22 -18.02 4.24
CA ARG A 302 3.67 -17.72 4.28
C ARG A 302 4.32 -18.22 5.56
N ILE A 303 3.72 -17.96 6.72
CA ILE A 303 4.21 -18.47 8.02
C ILE A 303 4.31 -20.00 8.00
N LYS A 304 3.31 -20.67 7.43
CA LYS A 304 3.27 -22.13 7.25
C LYS A 304 4.16 -22.64 6.12
N ARG A 305 4.78 -21.75 5.33
CA ARG A 305 5.57 -22.08 4.13
C ARG A 305 4.81 -22.97 3.14
N VAL A 306 3.53 -22.67 2.93
CA VAL A 306 2.68 -23.38 1.97
C VAL A 306 2.39 -22.49 0.76
N THR A 307 2.43 -23.10 -0.42
CA THR A 307 1.96 -22.49 -1.66
C THR A 307 0.58 -23.06 -1.98
N ASP A 308 -0.47 -22.28 -1.76
CA ASP A 308 -1.82 -22.63 -2.21
C ASP A 308 -2.15 -21.85 -3.50
N PRO A 309 -2.48 -22.54 -4.61
CA PRO A 309 -2.82 -21.92 -5.89
C PRO A 309 -3.84 -20.79 -5.80
N VAL A 310 -4.79 -20.88 -4.86
CA VAL A 310 -5.87 -19.91 -4.67
C VAL A 310 -5.34 -18.51 -4.26
N PHE A 311 -4.15 -18.42 -3.68
CA PHE A 311 -3.51 -17.15 -3.30
C PHE A 311 -2.49 -16.63 -4.32
N THR A 312 -2.28 -17.34 -5.44
CA THR A 312 -1.21 -17.01 -6.41
C THR A 312 -1.64 -16.09 -7.55
N SER A 313 -2.95 -15.84 -7.69
CA SER A 313 -3.54 -14.99 -8.73
C SER A 313 -4.48 -13.96 -8.10
N SER A 314 -4.31 -12.69 -8.44
CA SER A 314 -5.20 -11.61 -7.98
C SER A 314 -6.63 -11.74 -8.52
N GLN A 315 -6.85 -12.54 -9.57
CA GLN A 315 -8.17 -12.81 -10.14
C GLN A 315 -9.02 -13.75 -9.26
N ASP A 316 -8.40 -14.46 -8.31
CA ASP A 316 -9.07 -15.49 -7.49
C ASP A 316 -9.40 -15.03 -6.06
N LYS A 317 -9.28 -13.74 -5.74
CA LYS A 317 -9.53 -13.19 -4.39
C LYS A 317 -10.91 -13.58 -3.83
N SER A 318 -11.96 -13.54 -4.66
CA SER A 318 -13.31 -13.93 -4.27
C SER A 318 -13.41 -15.42 -3.94
N LEU A 319 -12.71 -16.27 -4.70
CA LEU A 319 -12.64 -17.72 -4.45
C LEU A 319 -11.91 -18.00 -3.14
N ALA A 320 -10.79 -17.32 -2.89
CA ALA A 320 -10.05 -17.40 -1.65
C ALA A 320 -10.92 -17.02 -0.44
N LEU A 321 -11.63 -15.90 -0.52
CA LEU A 321 -12.52 -15.43 0.54
C LEU A 321 -13.68 -16.39 0.79
N LYS A 322 -14.28 -16.95 -0.26
CA LYS A 322 -15.30 -18.00 -0.12
C LYS A 322 -14.75 -19.24 0.55
N ARG A 323 -13.52 -19.67 0.23
CA ARG A 323 -12.87 -20.82 0.85
C ARG A 323 -12.60 -20.57 2.34
N ILE A 324 -12.02 -19.41 2.68
CA ILE A 324 -11.78 -18.97 4.06
C ILE A 324 -13.10 -18.97 4.85
N ALA A 325 -14.13 -18.28 4.36
CA ALA A 325 -15.42 -18.21 5.03
C ALA A 325 -16.11 -19.58 5.11
N GLY A 326 -15.98 -20.42 4.08
CA GLY A 326 -16.51 -21.78 4.06
C GLY A 326 -15.94 -22.64 5.19
N THR A 327 -14.61 -22.68 5.32
CA THR A 327 -13.92 -23.43 6.38
C THR A 327 -14.26 -22.89 7.76
N LEU A 328 -14.22 -21.56 7.93
CA LEU A 328 -14.58 -20.91 9.20
C LEU A 328 -16.03 -21.20 9.60
N ARG A 329 -16.95 -21.25 8.63
CA ARG A 329 -18.35 -21.59 8.86
C ARG A 329 -18.52 -23.06 9.26
N GLN A 330 -17.81 -23.98 8.60
CA GLN A 330 -17.84 -25.41 8.97
C GLN A 330 -17.37 -25.64 10.41
N HIS A 331 -16.41 -24.86 10.88
CA HIS A 331 -15.96 -24.86 12.28
C HIS A 331 -16.83 -24.03 13.23
N GLY A 332 -17.97 -23.52 12.77
CA GLY A 332 -18.94 -22.81 13.61
C GLY A 332 -18.47 -21.46 14.13
N THR A 333 -17.41 -20.87 13.55
CA THR A 333 -16.77 -19.62 14.02
C THR A 333 -17.50 -18.36 13.55
N LEU A 334 -18.18 -18.41 12.40
CA LEU A 334 -18.92 -17.28 11.85
C LEU A 334 -20.29 -17.13 12.52
N SER A 335 -20.75 -15.90 12.73
CA SER A 335 -22.13 -15.65 13.15
C SER A 335 -23.05 -15.79 11.93
N GLY A 336 -24.10 -16.60 12.03
CA GLY A 336 -24.95 -17.06 10.92
C GLY A 336 -25.85 -16.00 10.26
N GLU A 337 -25.36 -14.78 10.08
CA GLU A 337 -26.13 -13.61 9.65
C GLU A 337 -26.18 -13.42 8.13
N PHE A 338 -25.43 -14.21 7.35
CA PHE A 338 -25.32 -14.06 5.89
C PHE A 338 -25.31 -15.41 5.14
N PRO A 339 -25.72 -15.46 3.85
CA PRO A 339 -25.94 -16.70 3.13
C PRO A 339 -24.67 -17.55 2.95
N SER A 340 -24.83 -18.87 2.77
CA SER A 340 -23.73 -19.85 2.71
C SER A 340 -22.71 -19.58 1.61
N ASP A 341 -23.13 -19.06 0.47
CA ASP A 341 -22.25 -18.88 -0.70
C ASP A 341 -21.48 -17.54 -0.67
N TYR A 342 -21.72 -16.75 0.37
CA TYR A 342 -21.11 -15.45 0.59
C TYR A 342 -20.04 -15.58 1.69
N TYR A 343 -19.10 -14.63 1.69
CA TYR A 343 -18.06 -14.49 2.72
C TYR A 343 -18.27 -13.28 3.63
N GLY A 344 -19.34 -12.51 3.40
CA GLY A 344 -19.72 -11.36 4.21
C GLY A 344 -20.98 -10.69 3.68
N MET A 345 -21.38 -9.59 4.30
CA MET A 345 -22.50 -8.76 3.84
C MET A 345 -22.31 -7.29 4.23
N LEU A 346 -23.16 -6.41 3.70
CA LEU A 346 -23.12 -4.99 4.03
C LEU A 346 -23.80 -4.74 5.39
N TYR A 347 -23.10 -4.09 6.31
CA TYR A 347 -23.60 -3.65 7.60
C TYR A 347 -23.63 -2.13 7.66
N GLN A 348 -24.66 -1.60 8.31
CA GLN A 348 -24.71 -0.21 8.72
C GLN A 348 -24.21 -0.10 10.16
N ILE A 349 -23.19 0.73 10.34
CA ILE A 349 -22.60 1.04 11.64
C ILE A 349 -23.11 2.42 12.02
N THR A 350 -23.82 2.49 13.14
CA THR A 350 -24.35 3.73 13.70
C THR A 350 -23.58 4.07 14.96
N THR A 351 -22.96 5.25 14.96
CA THR A 351 -22.33 5.84 16.15
C THR A 351 -23.20 6.93 16.73
N LYS A 352 -22.83 7.47 17.90
CA LYS A 352 -23.50 8.64 18.49
C LYS A 352 -23.49 9.90 17.62
N LYS A 353 -22.58 9.99 16.63
CA LYS A 353 -22.35 11.21 15.84
C LYS A 353 -22.64 11.06 14.35
N PHE A 354 -22.42 9.87 13.79
CA PHE A 354 -22.52 9.60 12.36
C PHE A 354 -22.80 8.12 12.09
N PHE A 355 -23.19 7.79 10.87
CA PHE A 355 -23.36 6.41 10.42
C PHE A 355 -22.65 6.20 9.08
N PHE A 356 -22.25 4.96 8.81
CA PHE A 356 -21.61 4.56 7.57
C PHE A 356 -21.86 3.07 7.32
N LYS A 357 -21.52 2.58 6.13
CA LYS A 357 -21.72 1.18 5.75
C LYS A 357 -20.40 0.52 5.41
N LEU A 358 -20.20 -0.70 5.89
CA LEU A 358 -19.03 -1.53 5.60
C LEU A 358 -19.47 -2.93 5.21
N PHE A 359 -18.77 -3.53 4.25
CA PHE A 359 -18.96 -4.94 3.90
C PHE A 359 -18.06 -5.78 4.81
N LEU A 360 -18.66 -6.62 5.65
CA LEU A 360 -18.00 -7.27 6.78
C LEU A 360 -18.36 -8.75 6.86
N THR A 361 -17.41 -9.52 7.36
CA THR A 361 -17.55 -10.92 7.76
C THR A 361 -17.70 -10.95 9.28
N PRO A 362 -18.86 -11.36 9.81
CA PRO A 362 -19.12 -11.39 11.24
C PRO A 362 -18.75 -12.77 11.85
N PHE A 363 -18.07 -12.72 12.99
CA PHE A 363 -17.58 -13.87 13.76
C PHE A 363 -18.20 -13.86 15.15
N LYS A 364 -18.41 -15.06 15.69
CA LYS A 364 -18.73 -15.25 17.10
C LYS A 364 -17.53 -14.84 17.96
N ILE A 365 -17.75 -14.01 18.98
CA ILE A 365 -16.64 -13.55 19.83
C ILE A 365 -15.97 -14.71 20.58
N GLU A 366 -16.75 -15.72 20.95
CA GLU A 366 -16.27 -16.93 21.62
C GLU A 366 -15.33 -17.77 20.77
N ALA A 367 -15.33 -17.61 19.44
CA ALA A 367 -14.43 -18.35 18.55
C ALA A 367 -12.95 -17.92 18.70
N PHE A 368 -12.68 -16.74 19.29
CA PHE A 368 -11.34 -16.21 19.46
C PHE A 368 -10.64 -16.72 20.74
N ASP A 369 -11.34 -17.46 21.60
CA ASP A 369 -10.82 -17.97 22.88
C ASP A 369 -10.13 -16.90 23.76
N VAL A 370 -10.69 -15.68 23.73
CA VAL A 370 -10.20 -14.52 24.47
C VAL A 370 -11.38 -13.87 25.19
N PHE A 371 -11.17 -13.45 26.45
CA PHE A 371 -12.19 -12.75 27.22
C PHE A 371 -12.61 -11.44 26.50
N PRO A 372 -13.92 -11.20 26.29
CA PRO A 372 -14.40 -10.01 25.58
C PRO A 372 -13.88 -8.67 26.14
N SER A 373 -13.65 -8.59 27.46
CA SER A 373 -13.09 -7.41 28.12
C SER A 373 -11.74 -6.97 27.53
N ILE A 374 -10.88 -7.94 27.17
CA ILE A 374 -9.56 -7.65 26.57
C ILE A 374 -9.71 -6.90 25.25
N PHE A 375 -10.75 -7.22 24.46
CA PHE A 375 -11.01 -6.48 23.24
C PHE A 375 -11.60 -5.10 23.54
N GLU A 376 -12.59 -5.01 24.43
CA GLU A 376 -13.23 -3.74 24.79
C GLU A 376 -12.22 -2.70 25.28
N ASP A 377 -11.22 -3.11 26.07
CA ASP A 377 -10.17 -2.22 26.60
C ASP A 377 -9.32 -1.56 25.48
N ARG A 378 -9.21 -2.20 24.31
CA ARG A 378 -8.45 -1.69 23.16
C ARG A 378 -9.22 -0.68 22.32
N LYS A 379 -10.54 -0.55 22.51
CA LYS A 379 -11.35 0.36 21.69
C LYS A 379 -10.90 1.79 21.89
N ILE A 380 -10.67 2.51 20.79
CA ILE A 380 -10.41 3.95 20.76
C ILE A 380 -11.23 4.61 19.65
N GLY A 381 -11.25 5.95 19.61
CA GLY A 381 -11.92 6.69 18.54
C GLY A 381 -13.41 6.37 18.39
N TRP A 382 -13.85 6.12 17.14
CA TRP A 382 -15.26 5.86 16.85
C TRP A 382 -15.76 4.51 17.41
N LEU A 383 -14.86 3.57 17.70
CA LEU A 383 -15.20 2.27 18.29
C LEU A 383 -15.89 2.41 19.66
N LYS A 384 -15.50 3.41 20.47
CA LYS A 384 -16.11 3.68 21.79
C LYS A 384 -17.53 4.25 21.72
N ILE A 385 -17.92 4.78 20.57
CA ILE A 385 -19.20 5.47 20.40
C ILE A 385 -20.14 4.74 19.44
N ILE A 386 -19.83 3.49 19.07
CA ILE A 386 -20.75 2.62 18.34
C ILE A 386 -21.99 2.39 19.19
N VAL A 387 -23.15 2.66 18.62
CA VAL A 387 -24.46 2.46 19.26
C VAL A 387 -25.14 1.22 18.67
N ASN A 388 -24.96 0.99 17.38
CA ASN A 388 -25.57 -0.15 16.70
C ASN A 388 -24.74 -0.61 15.49
N VAL A 389 -24.78 -1.91 15.23
CA VAL A 389 -24.31 -2.53 13.98
C VAL A 389 -25.44 -3.43 13.49
N SER A 390 -25.98 -3.15 12.31
CA SER A 390 -27.13 -3.88 11.78
C SER A 390 -26.93 -4.26 10.30
N PRO A 391 -27.33 -5.45 9.87
CA PRO A 391 -27.25 -5.85 8.47
C PRO A 391 -28.10 -4.91 7.60
N CYS A 392 -27.54 -4.47 6.48
CA CYS A 392 -28.33 -3.82 5.44
C CYS A 392 -29.13 -4.91 4.73
N ALA A 393 -30.46 -4.79 4.69
CA ALA A 393 -31.30 -5.75 3.97
C ALA A 393 -30.77 -5.96 2.54
N PRO A 394 -30.69 -7.22 2.04
CA PRO A 394 -30.36 -7.45 0.65
C PRO A 394 -31.41 -6.72 -0.20
N LYS A 395 -30.95 -5.92 -1.18
CA LYS A 395 -31.87 -5.38 -2.19
C LYS A 395 -32.53 -6.59 -2.84
N LYS A 396 -33.85 -6.71 -2.67
CA LYS A 396 -34.66 -7.74 -3.33
C LYS A 396 -34.56 -7.63 -4.84
#